data_AF-A0A498SCZ1-F1
#
_entry.id   AF-A0A498SCZ1-F1
#
_cell.length_a   1.000
_cell.length_b   1.000
_cell.length_c   1.000
_cell.angle_alpha   90.00
_cell.angle_beta   90.00
_cell.angle_gamma   90.00
#
_symmetry.space_group_name_H-M   'P 1'
#
loop_
_entity.id
_entity.type
_entity.pdbx_description
1 polymer ?
#
loop_
_entity_poly.entity_id
_entity_poly.type
_entity_poly.pdbx_seq_one_letter_code
_entity_poly.pdbx_strand_id
1 'polypeptide(L)'
;MDSKNSDDSLLAALSTDTCTEEFTDFVPLPAIDYKIMFSVSVAGIGILPGEFATSGALRFHLPMIYIVISEQIRQEERISVNITGEAKFSNLEWKYIMQMRFRVGTFESETDRVVDGDLFELGKRYPPIVIRIGDENIQRVRVEIKFVEMLHNFLPKFEYGDITLKFKDEILHVYKSLLTLHSNYMAGKLKFAEEGDVIDMGESDANDFKELLYQIYPTKRSIWADLKGLTRAAVGYRADGIIDRITSHIVNYESMYMEQKITEAIKLELPNAIEELVYKAEQDGYWVDIIRNGLNPELEYGDAIYNNIILPALVKAKSLPLGTPIRDQFFKEINFYNPPKNGNDNDTAVLIVNGTKLYVNKGIMKVNNDTMFGRSNKGEMIAQVSCELAEECAKISKTPLYVIEALLQHIHPYNKPIESILLRPLLVFCSAYQMENAMNSIENVSII
;
A
#
# COMPACT_ATOMS: atom_id res chain seq x y z
N MET A 1 4.85 -45.57 42.45
CA MET A 1 4.72 -44.16 42.89
C MET A 1 5.97 -43.45 42.42
N ASP A 2 5.80 -42.22 41.95
CA ASP A 2 6.81 -41.30 41.40
C ASP A 2 7.12 -41.43 39.90
N SER A 3 6.23 -40.88 39.08
CA SER A 3 6.59 -40.30 37.78
C SER A 3 5.68 -39.12 37.35
N LYS A 4 4.98 -38.47 38.30
CA LYS A 4 4.09 -37.32 38.01
C LYS A 4 4.71 -35.94 38.30
N ASN A 5 5.88 -35.87 38.93
CA ASN A 5 6.46 -34.60 39.39
C ASN A 5 7.41 -33.91 38.40
N SER A 6 7.70 -34.52 37.24
CA SER A 6 8.63 -33.94 36.26
C SER A 6 7.95 -32.94 35.32
N ASP A 7 6.77 -33.29 34.80
CA ASP A 7 6.05 -32.45 33.82
C ASP A 7 5.38 -31.24 34.48
N ASP A 8 4.82 -31.40 35.68
CA ASP A 8 4.24 -30.28 36.44
C ASP A 8 5.29 -29.24 36.86
N SER A 9 6.56 -29.63 37.01
CA SER A 9 7.67 -28.72 37.32
C SER A 9 8.14 -27.92 36.10
N LEU A 10 8.03 -28.49 34.89
CA LEU A 10 8.33 -27.80 33.63
C LEU A 10 7.19 -26.85 33.24
N LEU A 11 5.95 -27.28 33.41
CA LEU A 11 4.76 -26.45 33.20
C LEU A 11 4.67 -25.27 34.18
N ALA A 12 5.12 -25.45 35.43
CA ALA A 12 5.23 -24.36 36.41
C ALA A 12 6.40 -23.40 36.15
N ALA A 13 7.45 -23.84 35.43
CA ALA A 13 8.58 -22.99 35.04
C ALA A 13 8.26 -22.10 33.83
N LEU A 14 7.34 -22.54 32.96
CA LEU A 14 6.84 -21.79 31.80
C LEU A 14 5.77 -20.77 32.21
N SER A 15 6.13 -19.87 33.12
CA SER A 15 5.29 -18.75 33.54
C SER A 15 4.91 -17.87 32.34
N THR A 16 3.61 -17.57 32.22
CA THR A 16 3.03 -16.65 31.22
C THR A 16 3.51 -15.21 31.36
N ASP A 17 4.19 -14.88 32.46
CA ASP A 17 4.79 -13.56 32.68
C ASP A 17 6.18 -13.52 32.00
N THR A 18 6.18 -13.14 30.72
CA THR A 18 7.38 -12.78 29.93
C THR A 18 8.52 -13.80 29.97
N CYS A 19 8.31 -14.99 29.42
CA CYS A 19 9.41 -15.91 29.16
C CYS A 19 10.17 -15.43 27.91
N THR A 20 11.31 -14.76 28.10
CA THR A 20 12.24 -14.30 27.06
C THR A 20 13.11 -15.44 26.48
N GLU A 21 12.74 -16.70 26.73
CA GLU A 21 13.48 -17.86 26.23
C GLU A 21 13.14 -18.11 24.76
N GLU A 22 14.18 -18.17 23.93
CA GLU A 22 14.07 -18.57 22.52
C GLU A 22 14.19 -20.09 22.40
N PHE A 23 13.22 -20.71 21.73
CA PHE A 23 13.16 -22.14 21.47
C PHE A 23 13.58 -22.43 20.04
N THR A 24 14.43 -23.45 19.83
CA THR A 24 15.03 -23.75 18.53
C THR A 24 14.30 -24.83 17.72
N ASP A 25 13.22 -25.42 18.26
CA ASP A 25 12.43 -26.45 17.57
C ASP A 25 10.91 -26.32 17.86
N PHE A 26 10.31 -27.32 18.51
CA PHE A 26 8.89 -27.33 18.83
C PHE A 26 8.59 -26.53 20.10
N VAL A 27 7.66 -25.59 20.01
CA VAL A 27 7.25 -24.70 21.10
C VAL A 27 5.80 -24.97 21.47
N PRO A 28 5.49 -25.34 22.73
CA PRO A 28 4.13 -25.63 23.14
C PRO A 28 3.29 -24.35 23.18
N LEU A 29 2.07 -24.35 22.61
CA LEU A 29 1.19 -23.17 22.66
C LEU A 29 0.45 -23.10 24.02
N PRO A 30 0.71 -22.08 24.87
CA PRO A 30 0.13 -22.01 26.22
C PRO A 30 -1.39 -21.90 26.21
N ALA A 31 -1.94 -21.19 25.22
CA ALA A 31 -3.36 -20.92 25.10
C ALA A 31 -4.24 -22.18 24.89
N ILE A 32 -3.64 -23.35 24.61
CA ILE A 32 -4.35 -24.62 24.42
C ILE A 32 -3.85 -25.68 25.43
N ASP A 33 -3.61 -25.24 26.67
CA ASP A 33 -3.08 -26.06 27.77
C ASP A 33 -1.77 -26.78 27.41
N TYR A 34 -0.93 -26.17 26.55
CA TYR A 34 0.33 -26.75 26.07
C TYR A 34 0.17 -28.11 25.34
N LYS A 35 -1.05 -28.47 24.93
CA LYS A 35 -1.37 -29.78 24.30
C LYS A 35 -0.72 -29.99 22.94
N ILE A 36 -0.50 -28.90 22.20
CA ILE A 36 0.08 -28.95 20.85
C ILE A 36 1.29 -28.03 20.79
N MET A 37 2.36 -28.58 20.22
CA MET A 37 3.60 -27.89 19.96
C MET A 37 3.69 -27.47 18.49
N PHE A 38 4.21 -26.28 18.26
CA PHE A 38 4.38 -25.70 16.95
C PHE A 38 5.84 -25.50 16.60
N SER A 39 6.19 -25.78 15.35
CA SER A 39 7.50 -25.46 14.77
C SER A 39 7.27 -24.77 13.43
N VAL A 40 8.02 -23.72 13.14
CA VAL A 40 7.98 -23.03 11.84
C VAL A 40 9.33 -23.15 11.17
N SER A 41 9.36 -23.62 9.94
CA SER A 41 10.58 -23.67 9.12
C SER A 41 10.38 -22.92 7.81
N VAL A 42 11.42 -22.25 7.35
CA VAL A 42 11.41 -21.45 6.13
C VAL A 42 12.51 -21.92 5.19
N ALA A 43 12.15 -22.16 3.93
CA ALA A 43 13.09 -22.53 2.88
C ALA A 43 14.20 -21.49 2.75
N GLY A 44 15.46 -21.93 2.85
CA GLY A 44 16.64 -21.06 2.79
C GLY A 44 17.07 -20.43 4.12
N ILE A 45 16.22 -20.47 5.16
CA ILE A 45 16.56 -19.99 6.52
C ILE A 45 16.73 -21.17 7.49
N GLY A 46 15.82 -22.16 7.43
CA GLY A 46 15.77 -23.27 8.38
C GLY A 46 14.65 -23.10 9.39
N ILE A 47 14.77 -23.76 10.54
CA ILE A 47 13.81 -23.64 11.65
C ILE A 47 13.95 -22.26 12.27
N LEU A 48 12.82 -21.57 12.45
CA LEU A 48 12.78 -20.26 13.08
C LEU A 48 12.77 -20.41 14.59
N PRO A 49 13.53 -19.59 15.33
CA PRO A 49 13.41 -19.57 16.78
C PRO A 49 12.04 -19.01 17.17
N GLY A 50 11.42 -19.62 18.18
CA GLY A 50 10.13 -19.23 18.74
C GLY A 50 10.26 -18.61 20.13
N GLU A 51 9.39 -17.67 20.48
CA GLU A 51 9.27 -17.07 21.81
C GLU A 51 7.79 -16.93 22.22
N PHE A 52 7.53 -16.76 23.52
CA PHE A 52 6.18 -16.46 24.01
C PHE A 52 5.90 -14.96 23.95
N ALA A 53 4.77 -14.59 23.37
CA ALA A 53 4.21 -13.26 23.50
C ALA A 53 3.50 -13.09 24.86
N THR A 54 3.39 -11.85 25.32
CA THR A 54 2.66 -11.50 26.57
C THR A 54 1.18 -11.90 26.54
N SER A 55 0.61 -12.11 25.35
CA SER A 55 -0.75 -12.59 25.15
C SER A 55 -0.91 -14.11 25.28
N GLY A 56 0.18 -14.86 25.49
CA GLY A 56 0.19 -16.32 25.42
C GLY A 56 0.24 -16.89 23.99
N ALA A 57 0.45 -16.03 22.98
CA ALA A 57 0.73 -16.47 21.61
C ALA A 57 2.20 -16.88 21.42
N LEU A 58 2.50 -17.62 20.35
CA LEU A 58 3.86 -17.93 19.93
C LEU A 58 4.30 -16.97 18.84
N ARG A 59 5.53 -16.47 18.92
CA ARG A 59 6.18 -15.63 17.89
C ARG A 59 7.40 -16.34 17.33
N PHE A 60 7.41 -16.58 16.02
CA PHE A 60 8.56 -17.14 15.31
C PHE A 60 9.29 -16.03 14.54
N HIS A 61 10.60 -15.94 14.72
CA HIS A 61 11.38 -14.79 14.28
C HIS A 61 11.74 -14.84 12.79
N LEU A 62 11.34 -13.80 12.06
CA LEU A 62 11.92 -13.42 10.76
C LEU A 62 12.66 -12.07 10.89
N PRO A 63 13.44 -11.65 9.88
CA PRO A 63 14.18 -10.39 9.95
C PRO A 63 13.29 -9.15 10.17
N MET A 64 12.14 -9.07 9.50
CA MET A 64 11.27 -7.88 9.49
C MET A 64 9.95 -8.05 10.26
N ILE A 65 9.54 -9.29 10.53
CA ILE A 65 8.27 -9.61 11.18
C ILE A 65 8.42 -10.78 12.15
N TYR A 66 7.37 -11.03 12.92
CA TYR A 66 7.11 -12.31 13.58
C TYR A 66 5.99 -13.05 12.86
N ILE A 67 6.12 -14.36 12.67
CA ILE A 67 4.97 -15.23 12.40
C ILE A 67 4.35 -15.56 13.74
N VAL A 68 3.07 -15.26 13.91
CA VAL A 68 2.39 -15.37 15.20
C VAL A 68 1.37 -16.49 15.14
N ILE A 69 1.45 -17.44 16.08
CA ILE A 69 0.45 -18.51 16.25
C ILE A 69 -0.29 -18.24 17.56
N SER A 70 -1.61 -18.11 17.48
CA SER A 70 -2.47 -17.80 18.62
C SER A 70 -3.73 -18.65 18.61
N GLU A 71 -4.35 -18.87 19.76
CA GLU A 71 -5.65 -19.53 19.84
C GLU A 71 -6.72 -18.67 19.14
N GLN A 72 -7.63 -19.32 18.40
CA GLN A 72 -8.83 -18.65 17.92
C GLN A 72 -9.86 -18.58 19.06
N ILE A 73 -10.34 -17.39 19.38
CA ILE A 73 -11.34 -17.18 20.45
C ILE A 73 -12.61 -18.01 20.14
N ARG A 74 -12.75 -19.14 20.86
CA ARG A 74 -13.91 -20.06 21.01
C ARG A 74 -14.84 -20.27 19.81
N GLN A 75 -14.74 -21.44 19.19
CA GLN A 75 -15.89 -22.23 18.72
C GLN A 75 -15.67 -23.70 19.12
N GLU A 76 -16.64 -24.28 19.86
CA GLU A 76 -16.88 -25.69 20.23
C GLU A 76 -15.78 -26.76 20.04
N GLU A 77 -15.49 -27.53 21.11
CA GLU A 77 -14.81 -28.86 21.23
C GLU A 77 -13.53 -29.16 20.40
N ARG A 78 -13.14 -28.34 19.43
CA ARG A 78 -12.02 -28.56 18.51
C ARG A 78 -11.00 -27.44 18.65
N ILE A 79 -9.72 -27.82 18.68
CA ILE A 79 -8.62 -26.87 18.77
C ILE A 79 -8.52 -26.11 17.44
N SER A 80 -8.62 -24.78 17.49
CA SER A 80 -8.46 -23.91 16.33
C SER A 80 -7.45 -22.82 16.62
N VAL A 81 -6.51 -22.63 15.69
CA VAL A 81 -5.42 -21.65 15.83
C VAL A 81 -5.38 -20.71 14.64
N ASN A 82 -5.00 -19.47 14.91
CA ASN A 82 -4.76 -18.44 13.92
C ASN A 82 -3.26 -18.30 13.68
N ILE A 83 -2.85 -18.30 12.42
CA ILE A 83 -1.54 -17.82 11.99
C ILE A 83 -1.71 -16.40 11.46
N THR A 84 -1.03 -15.46 12.09
CA THR A 84 -0.94 -14.04 11.69
C THR A 84 0.52 -13.63 11.56
N GLY A 85 0.78 -12.36 11.23
CA GLY A 85 2.10 -11.80 11.37
C GLY A 85 2.09 -10.43 12.03
N GLU A 86 3.20 -10.11 12.68
CA GLU A 86 3.40 -8.88 13.43
C GLU A 86 4.68 -8.19 12.96
N ALA A 87 4.61 -6.92 12.57
CA ALA A 87 5.79 -6.19 12.11
C ALA A 87 6.71 -5.82 13.27
N LYS A 88 8.03 -5.99 13.09
CA LYS A 88 9.04 -5.50 14.05
C LYS A 88 9.19 -3.98 14.03
N PHE A 89 8.75 -3.34 12.94
CA PHE A 89 8.81 -1.89 12.72
C PHE A 89 7.40 -1.35 12.50
N SER A 90 7.01 -0.33 13.27
CA SER A 90 5.65 0.23 13.23
C SER A 90 5.30 0.87 11.89
N ASN A 91 6.28 1.46 11.21
CA ASN A 91 6.12 2.11 9.90
C ASN A 91 6.32 1.15 8.71
N LEU A 92 6.43 -0.16 8.93
CA LEU A 92 6.53 -1.13 7.85
C LEU A 92 5.14 -1.51 7.33
N GLU A 93 4.93 -1.35 6.03
CA GLU A 93 3.90 -2.06 5.29
C GLU A 93 4.51 -3.31 4.67
N TRP A 94 3.83 -4.44 4.82
CA TRP A 94 4.35 -5.72 4.35
C TRP A 94 3.24 -6.67 3.93
N LYS A 95 3.57 -7.51 2.95
CA LYS A 95 2.75 -8.61 2.43
C LYS A 95 3.68 -9.73 1.97
N TYR A 96 3.30 -10.96 2.26
CA TYR A 96 3.93 -12.18 1.77
C TYR A 96 2.90 -13.04 1.03
N ILE A 97 3.32 -13.56 -0.11
CA ILE A 97 2.68 -14.70 -0.75
C ILE A 97 3.59 -15.90 -0.51
N MET A 98 3.07 -16.93 0.13
CA MET A 98 3.87 -18.06 0.60
C MET A 98 3.21 -19.39 0.27
N GLN A 99 4.02 -20.33 -0.22
CA GLN A 99 3.62 -21.73 -0.27
C GLN A 99 3.86 -22.33 1.11
N MET A 100 2.79 -22.75 1.78
CA MET A 100 2.87 -23.37 3.11
C MET A 100 2.53 -24.86 3.01
N ARG A 101 3.20 -25.68 3.81
CA ARG A 101 2.87 -27.09 4.04
C ARG A 101 2.74 -27.34 5.52
N PHE A 102 1.69 -28.05 5.90
CA PHE A 102 1.42 -28.44 7.27
C PHE A 102 1.78 -29.91 7.46
N ARG A 103 2.67 -30.17 8.43
CA ARG A 103 2.97 -31.53 8.88
C ARG A 103 2.49 -31.71 10.30
N VAL A 104 1.96 -32.88 10.60
CA VAL A 104 1.51 -33.22 11.95
C VAL A 104 2.17 -34.48 12.48
N GLY A 105 2.41 -34.49 13.78
CA GLY A 105 2.95 -35.62 14.53
C GLY A 105 2.06 -35.98 15.72
N THR A 106 1.99 -37.27 16.01
CA THR A 106 1.35 -37.84 17.20
C THR A 106 2.42 -38.37 18.17
N PHE A 107 2.03 -38.75 19.39
CA PHE A 107 2.94 -39.35 20.37
C PHE A 107 3.61 -40.64 19.87
N GLU A 108 2.86 -41.44 19.10
CA GLU A 108 3.29 -42.77 18.65
C GLU A 108 4.21 -42.74 17.41
N SER A 109 4.31 -41.59 16.72
CA SER A 109 5.08 -41.45 15.49
C SER A 109 6.30 -40.56 15.70
N GLU A 110 7.48 -41.11 15.42
CA GLU A 110 8.71 -40.33 15.31
C GLU A 110 8.76 -39.44 14.06
N THR A 111 7.85 -39.66 13.10
CA THR A 111 7.82 -38.92 11.82
C THR A 111 6.56 -38.07 11.69
N ASP A 112 6.75 -36.80 11.30
CA ASP A 112 5.64 -35.90 10.99
C ASP A 112 5.19 -36.10 9.54
N ARG A 113 3.87 -36.23 9.33
CA ARG A 113 3.27 -36.47 8.00
C ARG A 113 2.70 -35.18 7.44
N VAL A 114 2.90 -34.95 6.14
CA VAL A 114 2.25 -33.85 5.42
C VAL A 114 0.76 -34.14 5.34
N VAL A 115 -0.06 -33.20 5.80
CA VAL A 115 -1.53 -33.33 5.79
C VAL A 115 -2.21 -32.31 4.91
N ASP A 116 -1.58 -31.16 4.67
CA ASP A 116 -2.14 -30.09 3.86
C ASP A 116 -1.03 -29.18 3.31
N GLY A 117 -1.35 -28.40 2.29
CA GLY A 117 -0.49 -27.35 1.77
C GLY A 117 -1.12 -26.61 0.60
N ASP A 118 -0.94 -25.30 0.60
CA ASP A 118 -1.48 -24.40 -0.41
C ASP A 118 -0.66 -23.10 -0.50
N LEU A 119 -1.09 -22.20 -1.37
CA LEU A 119 -0.62 -20.82 -1.45
C LEU A 119 -1.46 -19.94 -0.51
N PHE A 120 -0.78 -19.27 0.43
CA PHE A 120 -1.40 -18.39 1.39
C PHE A 120 -0.85 -16.97 1.28
N GLU A 121 -1.70 -16.00 1.61
CA GLU A 121 -1.31 -14.61 1.76
C GLU A 121 -1.28 -14.23 3.24
N LEU A 122 -0.21 -13.56 3.65
CA LEU A 122 -0.05 -13.02 4.99
C LEU A 122 0.41 -11.58 4.89
N GLY A 123 -0.13 -10.69 5.72
CA GLY A 123 0.28 -9.30 5.71
C GLY A 123 -0.39 -8.51 6.82
N LYS A 124 0.05 -7.27 7.01
CA LYS A 124 -0.43 -6.36 8.07
C LYS A 124 -1.96 -6.20 8.10
N ARG A 125 -2.61 -6.38 6.94
CA ARG A 125 -4.03 -6.10 6.72
C ARG A 125 -4.79 -7.29 6.13
N TYR A 126 -4.15 -8.46 6.12
CA TYR A 126 -4.75 -9.69 5.62
C TYR A 126 -5.40 -10.44 6.78
N PRO A 127 -6.51 -11.17 6.53
CA PRO A 127 -7.13 -11.99 7.55
C PRO A 127 -6.17 -13.09 8.02
N PRO A 128 -6.35 -13.60 9.26
CA PRO A 128 -5.57 -14.73 9.76
C PRO A 128 -5.79 -15.98 8.91
N ILE A 129 -4.76 -16.80 8.79
CA ILE A 129 -4.90 -18.17 8.29
C ILE A 129 -5.41 -19.02 9.46
N VAL A 130 -6.59 -19.60 9.30
CA VAL A 130 -7.26 -20.38 10.36
C VAL A 130 -7.00 -21.86 10.15
N ILE A 131 -6.42 -22.52 11.15
CA ILE A 131 -6.16 -23.97 11.15
C ILE A 131 -7.04 -24.63 12.19
N ARG A 132 -7.82 -25.63 11.76
CA ARG A 132 -8.67 -26.44 12.64
C ARG A 132 -8.07 -27.82 12.81
N ILE A 133 -7.78 -28.19 14.06
CA ILE A 133 -7.19 -29.47 14.42
C ILE A 133 -8.32 -30.36 14.96
N GLY A 134 -8.77 -31.29 14.12
CA GLY A 134 -9.91 -32.16 14.42
C GLY A 134 -9.56 -33.49 15.08
N ASP A 135 -8.29 -33.91 15.04
CA ASP A 135 -7.82 -35.15 15.67
C ASP A 135 -7.12 -34.83 16.99
N GLU A 136 -7.66 -35.35 18.09
CA GLU A 136 -7.17 -35.14 19.46
C GLU A 136 -5.79 -35.76 19.71
N ASN A 137 -5.34 -36.67 18.85
CA ASN A 137 -4.02 -37.31 18.98
C ASN A 137 -2.88 -36.45 18.42
N ILE A 138 -3.20 -35.37 17.71
CA ILE A 138 -2.20 -34.45 17.15
C ILE A 138 -1.59 -33.65 18.30
N GLN A 139 -0.28 -33.78 18.47
CA GLN A 139 0.50 -33.06 19.49
C GLN A 139 1.59 -32.19 18.91
N ARG A 140 1.95 -32.37 17.63
CA ARG A 140 2.96 -31.57 16.94
C ARG A 140 2.42 -31.07 15.62
N VAL A 141 2.61 -29.79 15.34
CA VAL A 141 2.30 -29.14 14.06
C VAL A 141 3.54 -28.41 13.58
N ARG A 142 4.08 -28.83 12.43
CA ARG A 142 5.18 -28.13 11.76
C ARG A 142 4.66 -27.41 10.52
N VAL A 143 4.93 -26.12 10.46
CA VAL A 143 4.59 -25.25 9.34
C VAL A 143 5.85 -25.04 8.50
N GLU A 144 5.89 -25.58 7.28
CA GLU A 144 6.99 -25.38 6.34
C GLU A 144 6.60 -24.32 5.32
N ILE A 145 7.40 -23.26 5.20
CA ILE A 145 7.10 -22.07 4.42
C ILE A 145 8.15 -21.91 3.32
N LYS A 146 7.69 -21.57 2.11
CA LYS A 146 8.52 -21.07 1.02
C LYS A 146 7.90 -19.77 0.50
N PHE A 147 8.65 -18.68 0.59
CA PHE A 147 8.19 -17.39 0.03
C PHE A 147 8.17 -17.46 -1.50
N VAL A 148 7.05 -17.04 -2.07
CA VAL A 148 6.88 -16.80 -3.51
C VAL A 148 7.11 -15.32 -3.79
N GLU A 149 6.51 -14.45 -2.98
CA GLU A 149 6.68 -13.00 -3.05
C GLU A 149 6.87 -12.41 -1.66
N MET A 150 7.77 -11.43 -1.55
CA MET A 150 7.97 -10.64 -0.34
C MET A 150 7.90 -9.16 -0.67
N LEU A 151 7.00 -8.44 0.00
CA LEU A 151 6.88 -7.00 -0.08
C LEU A 151 7.21 -6.40 1.28
N HIS A 152 8.22 -5.54 1.31
CA HIS A 152 8.55 -4.64 2.42
C HIS A 152 8.55 -3.21 1.89
N ASN A 153 7.79 -2.35 2.56
CA ASN A 153 7.75 -0.93 2.23
C ASN A 153 7.74 -0.12 3.52
N PHE A 154 8.87 0.50 3.83
CA PHE A 154 8.98 1.41 4.97
C PHE A 154 8.32 2.74 4.61
N LEU A 155 7.22 3.04 5.30
CA LEU A 155 6.52 4.30 5.11
C LEU A 155 7.41 5.47 5.59
N PRO A 156 7.42 6.59 4.84
CA PRO A 156 8.20 7.76 5.20
C PRO A 156 7.73 8.32 6.55
N LYS A 157 8.69 8.79 7.34
CA LYS A 157 8.44 9.51 8.60
C LYS A 157 8.24 11.01 8.40
N PHE A 158 8.40 11.50 7.17
CA PHE A 158 8.29 12.93 6.82
C PHE A 158 9.28 13.81 7.59
N GLU A 159 10.53 13.38 7.65
CA GLU A 159 11.64 14.09 8.29
C GLU A 159 12.41 15.00 7.31
N TYR A 160 12.11 14.91 6.00
CA TYR A 160 12.78 15.65 4.94
C TYR A 160 11.77 16.34 4.01
N GLY A 161 12.03 17.61 3.69
CA GLY A 161 11.15 18.45 2.88
C GLY A 161 11.75 19.84 2.65
N ASP A 162 11.12 20.65 1.81
CA ASP A 162 11.46 22.08 1.68
C ASP A 162 10.54 23.00 2.48
N ILE A 163 9.42 22.49 2.99
CA ILE A 163 8.57 23.21 3.93
C ILE A 163 8.21 22.32 5.12
N THR A 164 7.83 22.98 6.21
CA THR A 164 7.45 22.34 7.46
C THR A 164 5.98 22.59 7.73
N LEU A 165 5.18 21.54 7.82
CA LEU A 165 3.77 21.62 8.21
C LEU A 165 3.65 21.38 9.71
N LYS A 166 3.10 22.35 10.43
CA LYS A 166 2.88 22.26 11.87
C LYS A 166 1.42 21.91 12.16
N PHE A 167 1.20 20.71 12.69
CA PHE A 167 -0.08 20.24 13.22
C PHE A 167 -0.10 20.41 14.73
N LYS A 168 -1.23 20.05 15.35
CA LYS A 168 -1.42 20.15 16.80
C LYS A 168 -0.44 19.28 17.59
N ASP A 169 -0.26 18.05 17.15
CA ASP A 169 0.44 16.97 17.85
C ASP A 169 1.84 16.69 17.30
N GLU A 170 2.11 17.08 16.05
CA GLU A 170 3.39 16.82 15.41
C GLU A 170 3.73 17.78 14.26
N ILE A 171 4.92 17.61 13.70
CA ILE A 171 5.47 18.40 12.61
C ILE A 171 5.88 17.45 11.48
N LEU A 172 5.50 17.79 10.25
CA LEU A 172 5.83 17.02 9.05
C LEU A 172 6.65 17.88 8.08
N HIS A 173 7.81 17.38 7.65
CA HIS A 173 8.61 17.99 6.60
C HIS A 173 8.20 17.38 5.26
N VAL A 174 7.84 18.23 4.31
CA VAL A 174 7.28 17.80 3.02
C VAL A 174 7.80 18.65 1.87
N TYR A 175 7.65 18.15 0.65
CA TYR A 175 7.94 18.91 -0.56
C TYR A 175 6.68 19.66 -1.02
N LYS A 176 6.74 21.00 -0.98
CA LYS A 176 5.66 21.91 -1.41
C LYS A 176 5.11 21.51 -2.78
N SER A 177 6.01 21.32 -3.74
CA SER A 177 5.68 21.01 -5.14
C SER A 177 4.94 19.68 -5.35
N LEU A 178 4.98 18.76 -4.38
CA LEU A 178 4.13 17.55 -4.40
C LEU A 178 2.71 17.86 -3.93
N LEU A 179 2.55 18.70 -2.91
CA LEU A 179 1.23 19.10 -2.42
C LEU A 179 0.48 19.93 -3.45
N THR A 180 1.16 20.88 -4.09
CA THR A 180 0.55 21.74 -5.12
C THR A 180 0.15 20.96 -6.36
N LEU A 181 0.90 19.91 -6.71
CA LEU A 181 0.59 19.01 -7.82
C LEU A 181 -0.74 18.26 -7.61
N HIS A 182 -1.06 17.90 -6.36
CA HIS A 182 -2.25 17.11 -6.03
C HIS A 182 -3.44 17.95 -5.54
N SER A 183 -3.26 19.23 -5.21
CA SER A 183 -4.31 20.10 -4.67
C SER A 183 -4.13 21.56 -5.09
N ASN A 184 -5.11 22.08 -5.85
CA ASN A 184 -5.19 23.51 -6.17
C ASN A 184 -5.39 24.37 -4.92
N TYR A 185 -6.06 23.83 -3.89
CA TYR A 185 -6.20 24.49 -2.59
C TYR A 185 -4.84 24.67 -1.90
N MET A 186 -4.01 23.62 -1.87
CA MET A 186 -2.66 23.69 -1.31
C MET A 186 -1.75 24.59 -2.16
N ALA A 187 -1.89 24.58 -3.49
CA ALA A 187 -1.20 25.52 -4.37
C ALA A 187 -1.53 26.99 -4.02
N GLY A 188 -2.80 27.29 -3.72
CA GLY A 188 -3.23 28.59 -3.23
C GLY A 188 -2.67 28.93 -1.85
N LYS A 189 -2.78 28.00 -0.88
CA LYS A 189 -2.32 28.19 0.50
C LYS A 189 -0.81 28.37 0.60
N LEU A 190 -0.05 27.65 -0.21
CA LEU A 190 1.42 27.64 -0.20
C LEU A 190 2.06 28.59 -1.21
N LYS A 191 1.27 29.42 -1.91
CA LYS A 191 1.74 30.26 -3.02
C LYS A 191 3.00 31.06 -2.67
N PHE A 192 3.03 31.65 -1.47
CA PHE A 192 4.12 32.49 -0.99
C PHE A 192 5.09 31.79 -0.03
N ALA A 193 4.91 30.49 0.22
CA ALA A 193 5.83 29.72 1.06
C ALA A 193 7.17 29.51 0.34
N GLU A 194 8.26 29.84 1.03
CA GLU A 194 9.65 29.64 0.61
C GLU A 194 10.27 28.41 1.31
N GLU A 195 11.47 28.05 0.89
CA GLU A 195 12.19 26.91 1.46
C GLU A 195 12.59 27.21 2.92
N GLY A 196 12.21 26.31 3.84
CA GLY A 196 12.38 26.46 5.28
C GLY A 196 11.17 27.02 6.02
N ASP A 197 10.12 27.45 5.31
CA ASP A 197 8.93 28.03 5.95
C ASP A 197 8.15 27.01 6.78
N VAL A 198 7.60 27.49 7.90
CA VAL A 198 6.69 26.74 8.76
C VAL A 198 5.26 27.19 8.49
N ILE A 199 4.42 26.26 8.05
CA ILE A 199 3.03 26.48 7.70
C ILE A 199 2.14 25.90 8.79
N ASP A 200 1.35 26.76 9.41
CA ASP A 200 0.37 26.35 10.41
C ASP A 200 -0.83 25.62 9.76
N MET A 201 -1.06 24.40 10.21
CA MET A 201 -2.18 23.54 9.78
C MET A 201 -3.34 23.56 10.76
N GLY A 202 -3.24 24.34 11.84
CA GLY A 202 -4.27 24.51 12.86
C GLY A 202 -4.37 23.32 13.81
N GLU A 203 -5.55 23.17 14.43
CA GLU A 203 -5.83 22.16 15.46
C GLU A 203 -6.10 20.74 14.91
N SER A 204 -5.83 20.49 13.63
CA SER A 204 -6.05 19.18 13.01
C SER A 204 -4.99 18.19 13.49
N ASP A 205 -5.38 16.93 13.64
CA ASP A 205 -4.42 15.84 13.85
C ASP A 205 -3.73 15.50 12.52
N ALA A 206 -2.49 15.04 12.60
CA ALA A 206 -1.70 14.75 11.42
C ALA A 206 -1.92 13.34 10.85
N ASN A 207 -2.59 12.40 11.53
CA ASN A 207 -2.71 11.01 11.07
C ASN A 207 -3.51 10.90 9.77
N ASP A 208 -4.68 11.55 9.70
CA ASP A 208 -5.48 11.58 8.46
C ASP A 208 -4.66 12.21 7.31
N PHE A 209 -3.89 13.27 7.60
CA PHE A 209 -3.04 13.93 6.60
C PHE A 209 -1.85 13.05 6.16
N LYS A 210 -1.27 12.25 7.05
CA LYS A 210 -0.22 11.28 6.69
C LYS A 210 -0.71 10.25 5.69
N GLU A 211 -1.95 9.77 5.82
CA GLU A 211 -2.54 8.87 4.83
C GLU A 211 -2.63 9.53 3.46
N LEU A 212 -3.01 10.82 3.40
CA LEU A 212 -2.94 11.60 2.17
C LEU A 212 -1.51 11.68 1.62
N LEU A 213 -0.52 11.97 2.46
CA LEU A 213 0.88 12.02 2.05
C LEU A 213 1.40 10.67 1.54
N TYR A 214 0.99 9.54 2.13
CA TYR A 214 1.38 8.21 1.64
C TYR A 214 0.86 7.93 0.23
N GLN A 215 -0.23 8.57 -0.19
CA GLN A 215 -0.74 8.47 -1.56
C GLN A 215 -0.09 9.47 -2.54
N ILE A 216 0.53 10.53 -2.03
CA ILE A 216 1.26 11.55 -2.83
C ILE A 216 2.71 11.11 -3.06
N TYR A 217 3.36 10.60 -2.01
CA TYR A 217 4.73 10.07 -2.08
C TYR A 217 4.74 8.68 -2.75
N PRO A 218 5.86 8.26 -3.35
CA PRO A 218 5.99 6.98 -4.05
C PRO A 218 6.05 5.79 -3.06
N THR A 219 4.96 5.56 -2.33
CA THR A 219 4.82 4.46 -1.38
C THR A 219 3.92 3.37 -1.94
N LYS A 220 4.06 2.13 -1.44
CA LYS A 220 3.16 1.01 -1.73
C LYS A 220 1.97 0.94 -0.76
N ARG A 221 1.62 2.05 -0.10
CA ARG A 221 0.48 2.13 0.82
C ARG A 221 -0.82 1.96 0.04
N SER A 222 -1.57 0.88 0.30
CA SER A 222 -2.87 0.67 -0.35
C SER A 222 -3.89 1.76 -0.01
N ILE A 223 -4.71 2.16 -0.98
CA ILE A 223 -5.77 3.18 -0.82
C ILE A 223 -6.77 2.81 0.29
N TRP A 224 -7.09 1.52 0.41
CA TRP A 224 -8.07 1.02 1.39
C TRP A 224 -7.50 0.86 2.81
N ALA A 225 -6.22 1.16 3.02
CA ALA A 225 -5.56 0.85 4.27
C ALA A 225 -6.06 1.69 5.46
N ASP A 226 -6.36 2.95 5.23
CA ASP A 226 -7.24 3.74 6.10
C ASP A 226 -8.10 4.63 5.19
N LEU A 227 -9.07 3.98 4.54
CA LEU A 227 -9.92 4.66 3.56
C LEU A 227 -10.66 5.87 4.16
N LYS A 228 -11.05 5.79 5.43
CA LYS A 228 -11.78 6.85 6.11
C LYS A 228 -10.89 8.04 6.42
N GLY A 229 -9.71 7.82 7.01
CA GLY A 229 -8.75 8.88 7.29
C GLY A 229 -8.24 9.54 6.01
N LEU A 230 -7.88 8.72 5.02
CA LEU A 230 -7.47 9.18 3.69
C LEU A 230 -8.55 10.05 3.03
N THR A 231 -9.81 9.60 3.03
CA THR A 231 -10.89 10.35 2.37
C THR A 231 -11.14 11.69 3.06
N ARG A 232 -11.16 11.71 4.41
CA ARG A 232 -11.37 12.94 5.17
C ARG A 232 -10.29 13.97 4.88
N ALA A 233 -9.03 13.56 4.83
CA ALA A 233 -7.93 14.44 4.44
C ALA A 233 -8.03 14.86 2.98
N ALA A 234 -8.29 13.94 2.05
CA ALA A 234 -8.38 14.26 0.63
C ALA A 234 -9.48 15.29 0.35
N VAL A 235 -10.68 15.12 0.93
CA VAL A 235 -11.79 16.08 0.82
C VAL A 235 -11.45 17.39 1.54
N GLY A 236 -10.96 17.33 2.78
CA GLY A 236 -10.64 18.51 3.59
C GLY A 236 -9.59 19.43 2.96
N TYR A 237 -8.56 18.85 2.35
CA TYR A 237 -7.50 19.58 1.66
C TYR A 237 -7.72 19.71 0.15
N ARG A 238 -8.89 19.30 -0.35
CA ARG A 238 -9.27 19.33 -1.78
C ARG A 238 -8.18 18.75 -2.69
N ALA A 239 -7.69 17.58 -2.32
CA ALA A 239 -6.69 16.84 -3.07
C ALA A 239 -7.39 16.07 -4.21
N ASP A 240 -7.87 16.81 -5.21
CA ASP A 240 -8.72 16.29 -6.30
C ASP A 240 -8.10 15.07 -6.98
N GLY A 241 -6.78 15.07 -7.21
CA GLY A 241 -6.08 13.91 -7.81
C GLY A 241 -6.11 12.64 -6.95
N ILE A 242 -6.25 12.77 -5.63
CA ILE A 242 -6.42 11.64 -4.71
C ILE A 242 -7.89 11.27 -4.58
N ILE A 243 -8.81 12.25 -4.58
CA ILE A 243 -10.26 12.02 -4.61
C ILE A 243 -10.65 11.18 -5.84
N ASP A 244 -10.09 11.46 -7.01
CA ASP A 244 -10.30 10.68 -8.24
C ASP A 244 -9.83 9.23 -8.10
N ARG A 245 -8.68 9.00 -7.44
CA ARG A 245 -8.16 7.66 -7.16
C ARG A 245 -9.05 6.88 -6.19
N ILE A 246 -9.50 7.52 -5.11
CA ILE A 246 -10.43 6.93 -4.15
C ILE A 246 -11.77 6.60 -4.84
N THR A 247 -12.28 7.53 -5.65
CA THR A 247 -13.50 7.35 -6.44
C THR A 247 -13.38 6.14 -7.35
N SER A 248 -12.29 6.05 -8.12
CA SER A 248 -12.01 4.92 -9.00
C SER A 248 -11.92 3.59 -8.23
N HIS A 249 -11.33 3.60 -7.03
CA HIS A 249 -11.24 2.41 -6.18
C HIS A 249 -12.63 1.92 -5.75
N ILE A 250 -13.49 2.80 -5.22
CA ILE A 250 -14.85 2.45 -4.76
C ILE A 250 -15.70 1.96 -5.94
N VAL A 251 -15.65 2.67 -7.07
CA VAL A 251 -16.44 2.35 -8.26
C VAL A 251 -16.10 0.95 -8.79
N ASN A 252 -14.80 0.62 -8.85
CA ASN A 252 -14.32 -0.64 -9.40
C ASN A 252 -14.20 -1.77 -8.35
N TYR A 253 -14.61 -1.56 -7.10
CA TYR A 253 -14.50 -2.59 -6.06
C TYR A 253 -15.49 -3.73 -6.31
N GLU A 254 -15.02 -4.91 -6.71
CA GLU A 254 -15.89 -6.02 -7.16
C GLU A 254 -16.69 -6.67 -6.03
N SER A 255 -16.19 -6.63 -4.79
CA SER A 255 -16.82 -7.30 -3.65
C SER A 255 -18.02 -6.56 -3.04
N MET A 256 -18.44 -5.42 -3.61
CA MET A 256 -19.61 -4.65 -3.16
C MET A 256 -20.63 -4.48 -4.28
N TYR A 257 -21.90 -4.64 -3.92
CA TYR A 257 -23.02 -4.27 -4.79
C TYR A 257 -23.14 -2.75 -4.91
N MET A 258 -23.87 -2.29 -5.94
CA MET A 258 -23.99 -0.87 -6.26
C MET A 258 -24.57 -0.04 -5.11
N GLU A 259 -25.62 -0.53 -4.47
CA GLU A 259 -26.31 0.10 -3.35
C GLU A 259 -25.37 0.25 -2.15
N GLN A 260 -24.50 -0.74 -1.93
CA GLN A 260 -23.47 -0.70 -0.90
C GLN A 260 -22.39 0.33 -1.24
N LYS A 261 -21.97 0.41 -2.51
CA LYS A 261 -21.00 1.42 -2.98
C LYS A 261 -21.54 2.84 -2.80
N ILE A 262 -22.80 3.09 -3.15
CA ILE A 262 -23.45 4.39 -2.95
C ILE A 262 -23.53 4.73 -1.46
N THR A 263 -23.99 3.78 -0.63
CA THR A 263 -24.08 3.96 0.81
C THR A 263 -22.72 4.29 1.44
N GLU A 264 -21.66 3.58 1.01
CA GLU A 264 -20.32 3.83 1.51
C GLU A 264 -19.76 5.17 1.03
N ALA A 265 -19.98 5.53 -0.24
CA ALA A 265 -19.60 6.85 -0.77
C ALA A 265 -20.30 8.00 -0.03
N ILE A 266 -21.55 7.84 0.39
CA ILE A 266 -22.27 8.82 1.23
C ILE A 266 -21.59 8.95 2.60
N LYS A 267 -21.30 7.83 3.28
CA LYS A 267 -20.61 7.84 4.58
C LYS A 267 -19.23 8.48 4.53
N LEU A 268 -18.55 8.34 3.39
CA LEU A 268 -17.24 8.90 3.13
C LEU A 268 -17.30 10.35 2.60
N GLU A 269 -18.49 10.94 2.44
CA GLU A 269 -18.70 12.29 1.90
C GLU A 269 -18.05 12.48 0.52
N LEU A 270 -18.17 11.46 -0.35
CA LEU A 270 -17.62 11.44 -1.70
C LEU A 270 -18.72 11.60 -2.77
N PRO A 271 -19.19 12.84 -3.02
CA PRO A 271 -20.19 13.08 -4.06
C PRO A 271 -19.70 12.64 -5.44
N ASN A 272 -18.37 12.70 -5.67
CA ASN A 272 -17.77 12.30 -6.92
C ASN A 272 -18.02 10.84 -7.26
N ALA A 273 -17.93 9.95 -6.27
CA ALA A 273 -18.18 8.52 -6.45
C ALA A 273 -19.66 8.23 -6.67
N ILE A 274 -20.56 8.89 -5.92
CA ILE A 274 -22.01 8.72 -6.11
C ILE A 274 -22.42 9.12 -7.53
N GLU A 275 -21.96 10.28 -8.02
CA GLU A 275 -22.28 10.75 -9.38
C GLU A 275 -21.80 9.74 -10.44
N GLU A 276 -20.58 9.21 -10.29
CA GLU A 276 -20.00 8.27 -11.26
C GLU A 276 -20.70 6.91 -11.26
N LEU A 277 -21.03 6.38 -10.08
CA LEU A 277 -21.78 5.14 -9.91
C LEU A 277 -23.14 5.24 -10.64
N VAL A 278 -23.94 6.26 -10.27
CA VAL A 278 -25.28 6.45 -10.84
C VAL A 278 -25.22 6.70 -12.34
N TYR A 279 -24.27 7.51 -12.80
CA TYR A 279 -24.09 7.77 -14.23
C TYR A 279 -23.77 6.50 -15.01
N LYS A 280 -22.85 5.65 -14.52
CA LYS A 280 -22.50 4.38 -15.17
C LYS A 280 -23.70 3.43 -15.21
N ALA A 281 -24.43 3.30 -14.09
CA ALA A 281 -25.61 2.45 -14.01
C ALA A 281 -26.76 2.92 -14.90
N GLU A 282 -26.89 4.22 -15.16
CA GLU A 282 -27.91 4.70 -16.11
C GLU A 282 -27.48 4.43 -17.55
N GLN A 283 -26.19 4.57 -17.86
CA GLN A 283 -25.64 4.28 -19.20
C GLN A 283 -25.79 2.81 -19.59
N ASP A 284 -25.58 1.87 -18.66
CA ASP A 284 -25.69 0.43 -18.92
C ASP A 284 -27.12 -0.14 -18.69
N GLY A 285 -28.05 0.70 -18.21
CA GLY A 285 -29.44 0.35 -17.94
C GLY A 285 -29.68 -0.30 -16.57
N TYR A 286 -28.63 -0.57 -15.79
CA TYR A 286 -28.72 -1.21 -14.49
C TYR A 286 -29.50 -0.37 -13.47
N TRP A 287 -29.43 0.96 -13.55
CA TRP A 287 -30.15 1.87 -12.66
C TRP A 287 -31.66 1.64 -12.71
N VAL A 288 -32.22 1.51 -13.91
CA VAL A 288 -33.66 1.25 -14.11
C VAL A 288 -34.08 -0.09 -13.50
N ASP A 289 -33.21 -1.10 -13.59
CA ASP A 289 -33.49 -2.42 -13.04
C ASP A 289 -33.49 -2.42 -11.51
N ILE A 290 -32.56 -1.71 -10.86
CA ILE A 290 -32.54 -1.58 -9.41
C ILE A 290 -33.80 -0.87 -8.89
N ILE A 291 -34.23 0.21 -9.56
CA ILE A 291 -35.48 0.92 -9.21
C ILE A 291 -36.70 0.00 -9.35
N ARG A 292 -36.77 -0.79 -10.43
CA ARG A 292 -37.85 -1.78 -10.63
C ARG A 292 -37.88 -2.86 -9.55
N ASN A 293 -36.72 -3.21 -9.01
CA ASN A 293 -36.58 -4.18 -7.92
C ASN A 293 -36.90 -3.60 -6.54
N GLY A 294 -37.32 -2.33 -6.46
CA GLY A 294 -37.90 -1.74 -5.26
C GLY A 294 -37.00 -0.71 -4.54
N LEU A 295 -35.83 -0.36 -5.09
CA LEU A 295 -35.02 0.72 -4.55
C LEU A 295 -35.77 2.05 -4.66
N ASN A 296 -35.87 2.78 -3.55
CA ASN A 296 -36.30 4.18 -3.55
C ASN A 296 -35.13 5.06 -3.08
N PRO A 297 -34.35 5.64 -4.01
CA PRO A 297 -33.15 6.40 -3.68
C PRO A 297 -33.40 7.62 -2.79
N GLU A 298 -34.57 8.26 -2.91
CA GLU A 298 -34.92 9.42 -2.08
C GLU A 298 -35.13 9.01 -0.62
N LEU A 299 -35.85 7.91 -0.39
CA LEU A 299 -36.06 7.37 0.97
C LEU A 299 -34.78 6.80 1.56
N GLU A 300 -33.94 6.15 0.75
CA GLU A 300 -32.80 5.37 1.23
C GLU A 300 -31.52 6.21 1.40
N TYR A 301 -31.32 7.20 0.54
CA TYR A 301 -30.13 8.07 0.54
C TYR A 301 -30.43 9.51 0.98
N GLY A 302 -31.70 9.87 1.09
CA GLY A 302 -32.18 11.18 1.52
C GLY A 302 -32.29 12.21 0.40
N ASP A 303 -33.22 13.15 0.57
CA ASP A 303 -33.59 14.18 -0.41
C ASP A 303 -32.40 14.97 -0.94
N ALA A 304 -31.42 15.29 -0.10
CA ALA A 304 -30.28 16.10 -0.49
C ALA A 304 -29.36 15.37 -1.48
N ILE A 305 -29.09 14.08 -1.25
CA ILE A 305 -28.27 13.26 -2.14
C ILE A 305 -29.03 13.01 -3.44
N TYR A 306 -30.32 12.66 -3.33
CA TYR A 306 -31.16 12.39 -4.48
C TYR A 306 -31.27 13.59 -5.42
N ASN A 307 -31.64 14.75 -4.90
CA ASN A 307 -31.91 15.93 -5.71
C ASN A 307 -30.63 16.61 -6.23
N ASN A 308 -29.56 16.65 -5.44
CA ASN A 308 -28.36 17.43 -5.81
C ASN A 308 -27.27 16.62 -6.50
N ILE A 309 -27.29 15.28 -6.43
CA ILE A 309 -26.24 14.43 -6.99
C ILE A 309 -26.83 13.40 -7.96
N ILE A 310 -27.78 12.59 -7.51
CA ILE A 310 -28.32 11.47 -8.29
C ILE A 310 -29.09 11.99 -9.52
N LEU A 311 -30.09 12.86 -9.34
CA LEU A 311 -30.89 13.39 -10.45
C LEU A 311 -30.03 14.08 -11.52
N PRO A 312 -29.09 15.00 -11.19
CA PRO A 312 -28.17 15.57 -12.16
C PRO A 312 -27.34 14.52 -12.92
N ALA A 313 -26.83 13.50 -12.23
CA ALA A 313 -26.06 12.42 -12.85
C ALA A 313 -26.88 11.65 -13.89
N LEU A 314 -28.13 11.33 -13.57
CA LEU A 314 -29.06 10.64 -14.49
C LEU A 314 -29.39 11.48 -15.72
N VAL A 315 -29.66 12.78 -15.54
CA VAL A 315 -29.91 13.70 -16.66
C VAL A 315 -28.69 13.77 -17.58
N LYS A 316 -27.50 13.86 -16.98
CA LYS A 316 -26.23 13.90 -17.72
C LYS A 316 -25.99 12.60 -18.49
N ALA A 317 -26.24 11.44 -17.88
CA ALA A 317 -26.13 10.13 -18.54
C ALA A 317 -27.05 10.06 -19.78
N LYS A 318 -28.33 10.42 -19.64
CA LYS A 318 -29.28 10.42 -20.76
C LYS A 318 -28.91 11.38 -21.90
N SER A 319 -28.18 12.44 -21.59
CA SER A 319 -27.78 13.46 -22.56
C SER A 319 -26.52 13.13 -23.36
N LEU A 320 -25.68 12.21 -22.87
CA LEU A 320 -24.38 11.90 -23.45
C LEU A 320 -24.38 10.52 -24.14
N PRO A 321 -23.60 10.35 -25.23
CA PRO A 321 -23.44 9.05 -25.88
C PRO A 321 -22.90 7.99 -24.92
N LEU A 322 -23.31 6.74 -25.15
CA LEU A 322 -22.83 5.58 -24.42
C LEU A 322 -21.29 5.53 -24.38
N GLY A 323 -20.74 5.28 -23.19
CA GLY A 323 -19.29 5.18 -22.97
C GLY A 323 -18.57 6.51 -22.79
N THR A 324 -19.27 7.65 -22.89
CA THR A 324 -18.67 8.96 -22.58
C THR A 324 -18.36 9.02 -21.08
N PRO A 325 -17.12 9.33 -20.64
CA PRO A 325 -16.82 9.47 -19.22
C PRO A 325 -17.52 10.70 -18.63
N ILE A 326 -17.95 10.60 -17.38
CA ILE A 326 -18.64 11.69 -16.69
C ILE A 326 -17.73 12.90 -16.40
N ARG A 327 -16.43 12.63 -16.20
CA ARG A 327 -15.39 13.61 -15.90
C ARG A 327 -14.10 13.24 -16.63
N ASP A 328 -13.31 14.26 -16.94
CA ASP A 328 -11.92 14.07 -17.33
C ASP A 328 -11.11 13.54 -16.15
N GLN A 329 -10.08 12.74 -16.42
CA GLN A 329 -9.08 12.39 -15.41
C GLN A 329 -8.35 13.66 -14.93
N PHE A 330 -8.15 13.77 -13.60
CA PHE A 330 -7.39 14.87 -13.02
C PHE A 330 -5.96 14.94 -13.56
N PHE A 331 -5.25 13.82 -13.56
CA PHE A 331 -3.91 13.74 -14.14
C PHE A 331 -3.99 13.38 -15.62
N LYS A 332 -3.26 14.14 -16.44
CA LYS A 332 -3.13 13.95 -17.88
C LYS A 332 -1.67 13.67 -18.22
N GLU A 333 -1.43 13.07 -19.37
CA GLU A 333 -0.09 12.87 -19.89
C GLU A 333 0.64 14.22 -20.00
N ILE A 334 1.87 14.27 -19.48
CA ILE A 334 2.63 15.53 -19.34
C ILE A 334 3.49 15.74 -20.58
N ASN A 335 3.48 16.96 -21.13
CA ASN A 335 4.45 17.36 -22.13
C ASN A 335 5.61 18.09 -21.46
N PHE A 336 6.74 17.39 -21.29
CA PHE A 336 7.93 17.92 -20.62
C PHE A 336 8.72 18.95 -21.46
N TYR A 337 8.42 19.12 -22.75
CA TYR A 337 9.18 20.03 -23.62
C TYR A 337 8.76 21.50 -23.48
N ASN A 338 7.54 21.73 -22.99
CA ASN A 338 7.01 23.08 -22.87
C ASN A 338 7.22 23.60 -21.44
N PRO A 339 7.74 24.82 -21.28
CA PRO A 339 7.79 25.44 -19.97
C PRO A 339 6.37 25.63 -19.42
N PRO A 340 6.21 25.69 -18.09
CA PRO A 340 4.95 26.08 -17.47
C PRO A 340 4.47 27.42 -18.05
N LYS A 341 3.15 27.55 -18.26
CA LYS A 341 2.55 28.80 -18.79
C LYS A 341 2.83 30.02 -17.89
N ASN A 342 3.11 29.78 -16.61
CA ASN A 342 3.43 30.82 -15.63
C ASN A 342 4.95 30.84 -15.40
N GLY A 343 5.62 31.92 -15.80
CA GLY A 343 7.08 32.05 -15.73
C GLY A 343 7.71 32.07 -14.32
N ASN A 344 6.89 32.11 -13.25
CA ASN A 344 7.31 32.05 -11.84
C ASN A 344 6.81 30.75 -11.17
N ASP A 345 6.80 29.63 -11.91
CA ASP A 345 6.45 28.35 -11.32
C ASP A 345 7.62 27.80 -10.50
N ASN A 346 7.60 28.09 -9.19
CA ASN A 346 8.60 27.60 -8.23
C ASN A 346 8.54 26.08 -8.03
N ASP A 347 7.54 25.39 -8.58
CA ASP A 347 7.36 23.94 -8.44
C ASP A 347 8.01 23.15 -9.59
N THR A 348 8.49 23.84 -10.64
CA THR A 348 9.13 23.23 -11.81
C THR A 348 10.66 23.35 -11.76
N ALA A 349 11.35 22.27 -12.09
CA ALA A 349 12.79 22.21 -12.29
C ALA A 349 13.12 21.87 -13.76
N VAL A 350 14.31 22.26 -14.22
CA VAL A 350 14.79 21.94 -15.57
C VAL A 350 15.76 20.77 -15.49
N LEU A 351 15.48 19.70 -16.25
CA LEU A 351 16.35 18.56 -16.48
C LEU A 351 16.91 18.63 -17.91
N ILE A 352 18.23 18.56 -18.05
CA ILE A 352 18.93 18.58 -19.33
C ILE A 352 19.39 17.16 -19.66
N VAL A 353 18.93 16.64 -20.80
CA VAL A 353 19.30 15.32 -21.32
C VAL A 353 19.83 15.49 -22.74
N ASN A 354 21.11 15.19 -22.98
CA ASN A 354 21.76 15.37 -24.28
C ASN A 354 21.51 16.77 -24.91
N GLY A 355 21.54 17.82 -24.08
CA GLY A 355 21.29 19.21 -24.51
C GLY A 355 19.81 19.59 -24.66
N THR A 356 18.88 18.64 -24.55
CA THR A 356 17.43 18.90 -24.57
C THR A 356 16.94 19.26 -23.18
N LYS A 357 16.12 20.30 -23.06
CA LYS A 357 15.53 20.73 -21.79
C LYS A 357 14.16 20.09 -21.59
N LEU A 358 13.98 19.48 -20.43
CA LEU A 358 12.73 18.93 -19.94
C LEU A 358 12.31 19.68 -18.67
N TYR A 359 11.05 20.05 -18.57
CA TYR A 359 10.45 20.76 -17.45
C TYR A 359 9.70 19.75 -16.57
N VAL A 360 10.23 19.48 -15.38
CA VAL A 360 9.77 18.40 -14.48
C VAL A 360 9.40 18.95 -13.11
N ASN A 361 8.50 18.27 -12.38
CA ASN A 361 8.16 18.69 -11.03
C ASN A 361 9.35 18.50 -10.07
N LYS A 362 9.75 19.57 -9.36
CA LYS A 362 10.91 19.57 -8.46
C LYS A 362 10.78 18.54 -7.34
N GLY A 363 9.57 18.39 -6.78
CA GLY A 363 9.28 17.47 -5.67
C GLY A 363 9.42 16.02 -6.08
N ILE A 364 8.92 15.66 -7.28
CA ILE A 364 9.08 14.31 -7.85
C ILE A 364 10.55 13.97 -8.05
N MET A 365 11.36 14.93 -8.50
CA MET A 365 12.80 14.71 -8.65
C MET A 365 13.49 14.56 -7.30
N LYS A 366 13.16 15.40 -6.30
CA LYS A 366 13.73 15.32 -4.95
C LYS A 366 13.44 13.96 -4.29
N VAL A 367 12.20 13.44 -4.37
CA VAL A 367 11.89 12.10 -3.81
C VAL A 367 12.58 10.95 -4.55
N ASN A 368 13.05 11.19 -5.77
CA ASN A 368 13.85 10.23 -6.54
C ASN A 368 15.34 10.61 -6.56
N ASN A 369 15.83 11.28 -5.54
CA ASN A 369 17.24 11.65 -5.36
C ASN A 369 17.80 12.54 -6.48
N ASP A 370 17.36 13.80 -6.51
CA ASP A 370 17.87 14.78 -7.46
C ASP A 370 19.34 15.21 -7.21
N THR A 371 19.93 14.81 -6.08
CA THR A 371 21.29 15.22 -5.69
C THR A 371 22.38 14.57 -6.55
N MET A 372 22.09 13.42 -7.16
CA MET A 372 23.01 12.67 -8.01
C MET A 372 23.16 13.27 -9.41
N PHE A 373 22.28 14.21 -9.79
CA PHE A 373 22.36 14.90 -11.08
C PHE A 373 23.45 15.97 -11.07
N GLY A 374 24.17 16.10 -12.20
CA GLY A 374 25.06 17.23 -12.42
C GLY A 374 24.28 18.55 -12.37
N ARG A 375 24.93 19.66 -12.03
CA ARG A 375 24.29 20.98 -11.95
C ARG A 375 24.93 21.96 -12.92
N SER A 376 24.10 22.69 -13.67
CA SER A 376 24.56 23.82 -14.49
C SER A 376 24.85 25.03 -13.60
N ASN A 377 25.53 26.05 -14.15
CA ASN A 377 25.75 27.33 -13.46
C ASN A 377 24.44 28.06 -13.06
N LYS A 378 23.31 27.64 -13.63
CA LYS A 378 21.96 28.15 -13.32
C LYS A 378 21.17 27.24 -12.38
N GLY A 379 21.79 26.18 -11.86
CA GLY A 379 21.16 25.19 -10.98
C GLY A 379 20.32 24.14 -11.71
N GLU A 380 20.30 24.13 -13.06
CA GLU A 380 19.57 23.14 -13.85
C GLU A 380 20.20 21.75 -13.66
N MET A 381 19.37 20.70 -13.57
CA MET A 381 19.82 19.32 -13.45
C MET A 381 20.34 18.84 -14.80
N ILE A 382 21.45 18.09 -14.80
CA ILE A 382 22.06 17.52 -15.98
C ILE A 382 22.13 16.01 -15.80
N ALA A 383 21.39 15.28 -16.63
CA ALA A 383 21.50 13.84 -16.76
C ALA A 383 22.67 13.51 -17.70
N GLN A 384 23.78 13.05 -17.13
CA GLN A 384 24.86 12.40 -17.84
C GLN A 384 24.42 11.02 -18.32
N VAL A 385 24.60 10.75 -19.62
CA VAL A 385 24.35 9.44 -20.23
C VAL A 385 25.63 8.63 -20.12
N SER A 386 25.58 7.52 -19.37
CA SER A 386 26.71 6.58 -19.29
C SER A 386 26.86 5.78 -20.58
N CYS A 387 28.07 5.26 -20.84
CA CYS A 387 28.30 4.36 -21.97
C CYS A 387 27.38 3.13 -21.90
N GLU A 388 27.21 2.56 -20.72
CA GLU A 388 26.32 1.40 -20.50
C GLU A 388 24.87 1.72 -20.87
N LEU A 389 24.34 2.88 -20.45
CA LEU A 389 23.00 3.29 -20.84
C LEU A 389 22.88 3.46 -22.36
N ALA A 390 23.88 4.08 -23.00
CA ALA A 390 23.88 4.28 -24.44
C ALA A 390 23.89 2.94 -25.19
N GLU A 391 24.65 1.95 -24.72
CA GLU A 391 24.70 0.60 -25.27
C GLU A 391 23.35 -0.14 -25.12
N GLU A 392 22.74 -0.10 -23.93
CA GLU A 392 21.41 -0.70 -23.71
C GLU A 392 20.33 -0.03 -24.56
N CYS A 393 20.37 1.30 -24.70
CA CYS A 393 19.45 2.03 -25.59
C CYS A 393 19.64 1.63 -27.06
N ALA A 394 20.90 1.45 -27.50
CA ALA A 394 21.21 1.07 -28.87
C ALA A 394 20.68 -0.33 -29.21
N LYS A 395 20.75 -1.29 -28.27
CA LYS A 395 20.20 -2.66 -28.45
C LYS A 395 18.71 -2.66 -28.80
N ILE A 396 17.95 -1.69 -28.28
CA ILE A 396 16.52 -1.55 -28.52
C ILE A 396 16.16 -0.46 -29.55
N SER A 397 17.17 0.10 -30.25
CA SER A 397 16.98 1.18 -31.23
C SER A 397 16.23 2.41 -30.68
N LYS A 398 16.47 2.76 -29.41
CA LYS A 398 15.92 3.96 -28.76
C LYS A 398 17.04 4.92 -28.36
N THR A 399 16.69 6.18 -28.13
CA THR A 399 17.64 7.17 -27.59
C THR A 399 17.56 7.22 -26.06
N PRO A 400 18.63 7.61 -25.37
CA PRO A 400 18.59 7.85 -23.92
C PRO A 400 17.50 8.87 -23.51
N LEU A 401 17.26 9.89 -24.35
CA LEU A 401 16.19 10.86 -24.14
C LEU A 401 14.80 10.19 -24.08
N TYR A 402 14.50 9.29 -25.02
CA TYR A 402 13.23 8.54 -25.03
C TYR A 402 13.06 7.69 -23.77
N VAL A 403 14.13 7.00 -23.34
CA VAL A 403 14.12 6.18 -22.13
C VAL A 403 13.85 7.04 -20.88
N ILE A 404 14.52 8.17 -20.75
CA ILE A 404 14.33 9.08 -19.61
C ILE A 404 12.94 9.71 -19.64
N GLU A 405 12.39 10.04 -20.81
CA GLU A 405 11.00 10.50 -20.90
C GLU A 405 9.99 9.45 -20.46
N ALA A 406 10.19 8.19 -20.86
CA ALA A 406 9.35 7.08 -20.41
C ALA A 406 9.40 6.92 -18.88
N LEU A 407 10.60 7.06 -18.28
CA LEU A 407 10.76 7.09 -16.84
C LEU A 407 9.95 8.23 -16.21
N LEU A 408 10.08 9.44 -16.75
CA LEU A 408 9.38 10.62 -16.24
C LEU A 408 7.86 10.42 -16.31
N GLN A 409 7.32 9.89 -17.42
CA GLN A 409 5.88 9.58 -17.52
C GLN A 409 5.42 8.54 -16.50
N HIS A 410 6.29 7.61 -16.13
CA HIS A 410 6.00 6.57 -15.15
C HIS A 410 6.00 7.10 -13.70
N ILE A 411 7.01 7.88 -13.32
CA ILE A 411 7.13 8.38 -11.93
C ILE A 411 6.18 9.55 -11.61
N HIS A 412 5.59 10.18 -12.64
CA HIS A 412 4.57 11.21 -12.44
C HIS A 412 3.19 10.59 -12.15
N PRO A 413 2.26 11.33 -11.52
CA PRO A 413 0.99 10.76 -11.03
C PRO A 413 0.06 10.12 -12.08
N TYR A 414 0.24 10.46 -13.36
CA TYR A 414 -0.43 9.77 -14.48
C TYR A 414 -0.01 8.30 -14.59
N ASN A 415 1.20 7.97 -14.11
CA ASN A 415 1.76 6.62 -13.97
C ASN A 415 1.65 5.81 -15.27
N LYS A 416 2.25 6.33 -16.35
CA LYS A 416 2.21 5.64 -17.64
C LYS A 416 2.91 4.28 -17.52
N PRO A 417 2.29 3.18 -17.96
CA PRO A 417 2.93 1.88 -17.97
C PRO A 417 4.22 1.88 -18.80
N ILE A 418 5.22 1.16 -18.32
CA ILE A 418 6.51 1.02 -19.00
C ILE A 418 6.45 -0.16 -19.97
N GLU A 419 6.91 0.07 -21.20
CA GLU A 419 7.12 -1.01 -22.17
C GLU A 419 8.24 -1.95 -21.71
N SER A 420 8.03 -3.26 -21.79
CA SER A 420 8.99 -4.27 -21.28
C SER A 420 10.40 -4.14 -21.86
N ILE A 421 10.51 -3.71 -23.12
CA ILE A 421 11.80 -3.46 -23.79
C ILE A 421 12.63 -2.35 -23.12
N LEU A 422 12.00 -1.46 -22.35
CA LEU A 422 12.65 -0.33 -21.67
C LEU A 422 13.15 -0.68 -20.28
N LEU A 423 12.75 -1.82 -19.70
CA LEU A 423 13.06 -2.16 -18.31
C LEU A 423 14.56 -2.15 -18.02
N ARG A 424 15.37 -2.81 -18.86
CA ARG A 424 16.82 -2.87 -18.66
C ARG A 424 17.51 -1.50 -18.72
N PRO A 425 17.35 -0.67 -19.77
CA PRO A 425 17.98 0.64 -19.79
C PRO A 425 17.46 1.58 -18.68
N LEU A 426 16.18 1.45 -18.29
CA LEU A 426 15.63 2.20 -17.15
C LEU A 426 16.30 1.82 -15.84
N LEU A 427 16.49 0.53 -15.56
CA LEU A 427 17.18 0.06 -14.36
C LEU A 427 18.64 0.54 -14.32
N VAL A 428 19.35 0.52 -15.45
CA VAL A 428 20.71 1.07 -15.55
C VAL A 428 20.73 2.56 -15.20
N PHE A 429 19.80 3.35 -15.75
CA PHE A 429 19.70 4.77 -15.44
C PHE A 429 19.36 4.99 -13.95
N CYS A 430 18.30 4.36 -13.44
CA CYS A 430 17.88 4.54 -12.05
C CYS A 430 18.96 4.10 -11.06
N SER A 431 19.72 3.04 -11.36
CA SER A 431 20.86 2.61 -10.55
C SER A 431 21.98 3.64 -10.53
N ALA A 432 22.30 4.26 -11.68
CA ALA A 432 23.35 5.28 -11.77
C ALA A 432 23.02 6.54 -10.94
N TYR A 433 21.74 6.90 -10.86
CA TYR A 433 21.25 8.06 -10.09
C TYR A 433 20.72 7.70 -8.70
N GLN A 434 20.83 6.44 -8.26
CA GLN A 434 20.33 5.96 -6.98
C GLN A 434 18.84 6.32 -6.74
N MET A 435 18.02 6.15 -7.77
CA MET A 435 16.59 6.42 -7.74
C MET A 435 15.83 5.22 -7.16
N GLU A 436 16.02 4.91 -5.88
CA GLU A 436 15.47 3.69 -5.24
C GLU A 436 13.94 3.55 -5.40
N ASN A 437 13.21 4.65 -5.26
CA ASN A 437 11.76 4.66 -5.44
C ASN A 437 11.34 4.27 -6.88
N ALA A 438 12.05 4.81 -7.88
CA ALA A 438 11.83 4.45 -9.27
C ALA A 438 12.21 3.00 -9.57
N MET A 439 13.37 2.52 -9.07
CA MET A 439 13.79 1.11 -9.23
C MET A 439 12.75 0.16 -8.65
N ASN A 440 12.32 0.41 -7.41
CA ASN A 440 11.30 -0.39 -6.74
C ASN A 440 9.96 -0.40 -7.50
N SER A 441 9.63 0.67 -8.22
CA SER A 441 8.42 0.73 -9.06
C SER A 441 8.57 -0.11 -10.32
N ILE A 442 9.72 0.00 -11.01
CA ILE A 442 10.04 -0.72 -12.25
C ILE A 442 10.16 -2.24 -12.03
N GLU A 443 10.79 -2.66 -10.94
CA GLU A 443 11.00 -4.08 -10.63
C GLU A 443 9.67 -4.81 -10.43
N ASN A 444 8.65 -4.17 -9.85
CA ASN A 444 7.33 -4.80 -9.71
C ASN A 444 6.65 -5.03 -11.08
N VAL A 445 6.94 -4.21 -12.09
CA VAL A 445 6.40 -4.40 -13.45
C VAL A 445 7.04 -5.61 -14.13
N SER A 446 8.25 -6.00 -13.71
CA SER A 446 8.98 -7.16 -14.27
C SER A 446 8.48 -8.51 -13.72
N ILE A 447 7.55 -8.50 -12.77
CA ILE A 447 7.00 -9.70 -12.09
C ILE A 447 5.64 -10.13 -12.70
N ILE A 448 5.11 -9.37 -13.66
CA ILE A 448 3.94 -9.74 -14.49
C ILE A 448 4.45 -10.22 -15.86
#